data_AF-A0A7K2CR12-F1
#
_entry.id   AF-A0A7K2CR12-F1
#
_cell.length_a   1.000
_cell.length_b   1.000
_cell.length_c   1.000
_cell.angle_alpha   90.00
_cell.angle_beta   90.00
_cell.angle_gamma   90.00
#
_symmetry.space_group_name_H-M   'P 1'
#
loop_
_entity.id
_entity.type
_entity.pdbx_description
1 polymer ?
#
loop_
_entity_poly.entity_id
_entity_poly.type
_entity_poly.pdbx_seq_one_letter_code
_entity_poly.pdbx_strand_id
1 'polypeptide(L)' 'MPIEKLETVDAFIVFDLADAPESVGMVRSARKILPGGASDLARSMTYAFATFEMRRSGASAGINAVDDERADAVDKFAS' A
#
# COMPACT_ATOMS: atom_id res chain seq x y z
N MET A 1 -5.63 -2.42 -11.31
CA MET A 1 -5.13 -1.99 -10.00
C MET A 1 -4.38 -0.68 -10.15
N PRO A 2 -4.96 0.43 -9.69
CA PRO A 2 -4.27 1.70 -9.63
C PRO A 2 -3.03 1.64 -8.73
N ILE A 3 -1.96 2.29 -9.17
CA ILE A 3 -0.74 2.50 -8.38
C ILE A 3 -0.52 4.01 -8.33
N GLU A 4 -0.48 4.56 -7.13
CA GLU A 4 -0.16 5.95 -6.87
C GLU A 4 1.26 6.03 -6.34
N LYS A 5 2.13 6.77 -7.02
CA LYS A 5 3.50 7.02 -6.55
C LYS A 5 3.53 8.36 -5.85
N LEU A 6 4.25 8.43 -4.73
CA LEU A 6 4.46 9.69 -4.03
C LEU A 6 5.65 10.43 -4.67
N GLU A 7 5.55 11.76 -4.73
CA GLU A 7 6.62 12.60 -5.29
C GLU A 7 7.66 13.02 -4.24
N THR A 8 7.28 13.01 -2.95
CA THR A 8 8.08 13.51 -1.82
C THR A 8 8.99 12.46 -1.18
N VAL A 9 8.69 11.18 -1.38
CA VAL A 9 9.42 10.03 -0.82
C VAL A 9 9.34 8.86 -1.80
N ASP A 10 10.36 7.99 -1.87
CA ASP A 10 10.32 6.76 -2.67
C ASP A 10 9.33 5.76 -2.04
N ALA A 11 8.05 6.02 -2.29
CA ALA A 11 6.94 5.21 -1.82
C ALA A 11 5.82 5.15 -2.87
N PHE A 12 4.94 4.18 -2.68
CA PHE A 12 3.78 4.00 -3.52
C PHE A 12 2.64 3.36 -2.74
N ILE A 13 1.41 3.61 -3.20
CA ILE A 13 0.18 2.97 -2.72
C ILE A 13 -0.43 2.19 -3.89
N VAL A 14 -0.90 1.00 -3.61
CA VAL A 14 -1.61 0.14 -4.55
C VAL A 14 -3.04 -0.05 -4.06
N PHE A 15 -3.99 0.18 -4.95
CA PHE A 15 -5.41 -0.07 -4.72
C PHE A 15 -5.86 -1.26 -5.57
N ASP A 16 -6.57 -2.21 -4.97
CA ASP A 16 -7.09 -3.36 -5.73
C ASP A 16 -8.25 -2.94 -6.64
N LEU A 17 -9.29 -2.32 -6.06
CA LEU A 17 -10.46 -1.80 -6.76
C LEU A 17 -10.42 -0.27 -6.82
N ALA A 18 -10.46 0.30 -8.04
CA ALA A 18 -10.35 1.74 -8.26
C ALA A 18 -11.54 2.53 -7.72
N ASP A 19 -12.74 1.96 -7.80
CA ASP A 19 -14.00 2.64 -7.50
C ASP A 19 -14.60 2.22 -6.15
N ALA A 20 -13.80 1.57 -5.28
CA ALA A 20 -14.28 1.19 -3.97
C ALA A 20 -14.41 2.41 -3.05
N PRO A 21 -15.51 2.51 -2.27
CA PRO A 21 -15.75 3.66 -1.40
C PRO A 21 -14.74 3.77 -0.26
N GLU A 22 -14.15 2.65 0.16
CA GLU A 22 -13.14 2.56 1.20
C GLU A 22 -12.11 1.49 0.81
N SER A 23 -10.84 1.81 0.99
CA SER A 23 -9.73 0.86 0.84
C SER A 23 -8.93 0.77 2.13
N VAL A 24 -8.65 -0.46 2.58
CA VAL A 24 -7.92 -0.72 3.83
C VAL A 24 -6.71 -1.61 3.53
N GLY A 25 -5.56 -1.29 4.12
CA GLY A 25 -4.31 -1.92 3.76
C GLY A 25 -3.18 -1.69 4.74
N MET A 26 -2.14 -2.52 4.63
CA MET A 26 -0.90 -2.35 5.39
C MET A 26 0.11 -1.49 4.62
N VAL A 27 0.89 -0.72 5.36
CA VAL A 27 2.09 -0.02 4.87
C VAL A 27 3.31 -0.83 5.31
N ARG A 28 4.21 -1.12 4.37
CA ARG A 28 5.48 -1.83 4.65
C ARG A 28 6.66 -0.93 4.31
N SER A 29 7.74 -1.08 5.05
CA SER A 29 8.98 -0.34 4.82
C SER A 29 10.17 -1.31 4.80
N ALA A 30 11.00 -1.22 3.76
CA ALA A 30 12.22 -1.99 3.56
C ALA A 30 13.15 -1.31 2.55
N ARG A 31 14.38 -1.82 2.35
CA ARG A 31 15.30 -1.31 1.31
C ARG A 31 14.72 -1.34 -0.10
N LYS A 32 13.91 -2.36 -0.40
CA LYS A 32 13.17 -2.44 -1.67
C LYS A 32 11.88 -3.23 -1.51
N ILE A 33 10.77 -2.63 -1.92
CA ILE A 33 9.46 -3.25 -2.04
C ILE A 33 9.00 -3.05 -3.49
N LEU A 34 8.54 -4.14 -4.11
CA LEU A 34 8.07 -4.13 -5.49
C LEU A 34 6.55 -3.98 -5.54
N PRO A 35 6.00 -3.22 -6.51
CA PRO A 35 4.55 -3.07 -6.65
C PRO A 35 3.80 -4.37 -6.87
N GLY A 36 4.42 -5.38 -7.50
CA GLY A 36 3.79 -6.69 -7.71
C GLY A 36 3.39 -7.36 -6.39
N GLY A 37 4.31 -7.47 -5.42
CA GLY A 37 4.00 -8.07 -4.13
C GLY A 37 3.03 -7.23 -3.27
N ALA A 38 3.03 -5.90 -3.42
CA ALA A 38 2.00 -5.05 -2.81
C ALA A 38 0.62 -5.27 -3.46
N SER A 39 0.60 -5.54 -4.76
CA SER A 39 -0.63 -5.82 -5.50
C SER A 39 -1.28 -7.12 -5.04
N ASP A 40 -0.49 -8.17 -4.86
CA ASP A 40 -0.99 -9.46 -4.36
C ASP A 40 -1.56 -9.35 -2.93
N LEU A 41 -0.93 -8.52 -2.08
CA LEU A 41 -1.43 -8.25 -0.73
C LEU A 41 -2.73 -7.44 -0.74
N ALA A 42 -2.81 -6.38 -1.55
CA ALA A 42 -4.04 -5.60 -1.70
C ALA A 42 -5.20 -6.51 -2.13
N ARG A 43 -4.99 -7.38 -3.13
CA ARG A 43 -6.01 -8.32 -3.59
C ARG A 43 -6.41 -9.35 -2.55
N SER A 44 -5.43 -9.89 -1.82
CA SER A 44 -5.71 -10.83 -0.72
C SER A 44 -6.59 -10.19 0.35
N MET A 45 -6.37 -8.91 0.65
CA MET A 45 -7.19 -8.16 1.60
C MET A 45 -8.60 -7.89 1.07
N THR A 46 -8.77 -7.56 -0.22
CA THR A 46 -10.11 -7.46 -0.84
C THR A 46 -10.88 -8.77 -0.69
N TYR A 47 -10.23 -9.91 -0.96
CA TYR A 47 -10.86 -11.21 -0.82
C TYR A 47 -11.22 -11.51 0.64
N ALA A 48 -10.36 -11.15 1.60
CA ALA A 48 -10.69 -11.26 3.01
C ALA A 48 -11.97 -10.47 3.35
N PHE A 49 -12.09 -9.20 2.92
CA PHE A 49 -13.32 -8.43 3.14
C PHE A 49 -14.55 -9.05 2.48
N ALA A 50 -14.41 -9.56 1.26
CA ALA A 50 -15.49 -10.22 0.55
C ALA A 50 -15.99 -11.46 1.30
N THR A 51 -15.11 -12.25 1.94
CA THR A 51 -15.52 -13.43 2.74
C THR A 51 -16.38 -13.09 3.96
N PHE A 52 -16.31 -11.84 4.44
CA PHE A 52 -17.14 -11.34 5.54
C PHE A 52 -18.26 -10.40 5.05
N GLU A 53 -18.57 -10.39 3.75
CA GLU A 53 -19.59 -9.53 3.13
C GLU A 53 -19.37 -8.03 3.38
N MET A 54 -18.12 -7.63 3.66
CA MET A 54 -17.76 -6.23 3.89
C MET A 54 -17.55 -5.51 2.56
N ARG A 55 -18.23 -4.37 2.37
CA ARG A 55 -18.07 -3.51 1.18
C ARG A 55 -16.81 -2.64 1.27
N ARG A 56 -15.65 -3.29 1.25
CA ARG A 56 -14.32 -2.67 1.34
C ARG A 56 -13.37 -3.29 0.32
N SER A 57 -12.47 -2.47 -0.23
CA SER A 57 -11.34 -2.94 -1.03
C SER A 57 -10.09 -3.08 -0.16
N GLY A 58 -9.18 -3.93 -0.60
CA GLY A 58 -7.82 -3.94 -0.10
C GLY A 58 -6.95 -2.88 -0.75
N ALA A 59 -5.96 -2.42 0.02
CA ALA A 59 -4.83 -1.62 -0.44
C ALA A 59 -3.52 -2.17 0.14
N SER A 60 -2.39 -1.74 -0.40
CA SER A 60 -1.08 -1.96 0.21
C SER A 60 -0.10 -0.88 -0.24
N ALA A 61 0.75 -0.42 0.67
CA ALA A 61 1.79 0.55 0.36
C ALA A 61 3.19 0.00 0.64
N GLY A 62 4.17 0.51 -0.10
CA GLY A 62 5.59 0.25 0.09
C GLY A 62 6.37 1.55 0.23
N ILE A 63 7.21 1.65 1.25
CA ILE A 63 8.18 2.71 1.47
C ILE A 63 9.58 2.12 1.27
N ASN A 64 10.32 2.60 0.27
CA ASN A 64 11.69 2.20 -0.01
C ASN A 64 12.65 3.16 0.68
N ALA A 65 13.47 2.67 1.60
CA ALA A 65 14.50 3.45 2.26
C ALA A 65 15.61 2.54 2.77
N VAL A 66 16.85 3.04 2.79
CA VAL A 66 17.95 2.41 3.53
C VAL A 66 17.76 2.61 5.04
N ASP A 67 18.51 1.85 5.85
CA ASP A 67 18.20 1.69 7.28
C ASP A 67 18.31 3.02 8.06
N ASP A 68 19.23 3.90 7.67
CA ASP A 68 19.46 5.23 8.23
C ASP A 68 18.41 6.27 7.82
N GLU A 69 17.84 6.14 6.62
CA GLU A 69 16.80 7.06 6.10
C GLU A 69 15.38 6.60 6.45
N ARG A 70 15.22 5.39 6.97
CA ARG A 70 13.92 4.73 7.16
C ARG A 70 12.94 5.54 8.01
N ALA A 71 13.40 6.16 9.09
CA ALA A 71 12.54 6.94 9.98
C ALA A 71 11.97 8.18 9.27
N ASP A 72 12.84 8.96 8.63
CA ASP A 72 12.46 10.15 7.86
C ASP A 72 11.53 9.81 6.68
N ALA A 73 11.78 8.69 6.00
CA ALA A 73 10.92 8.22 4.91
C ALA A 73 9.51 7.83 5.39
N VAL A 74 9.39 7.24 6.59
CA VAL A 74 8.08 6.92 7.20
C VAL A 74 7.35 8.19 7.61
N ASP A 75 8.04 9.17 8.19
CA ASP A 75 7.44 10.45 8.59
C ASP A 75 6.94 11.23 7.37
N LYS A 76 7.72 11.28 6.29
CA LYS A 76 7.32 11.90 5.00
C LYS A 76 6.18 11.18 4.31
N PHE A 77 6.02 9.87 4.49
CA PHE A 77 4.90 9.12 3.93
C PHE A 77 3.58 9.45 4.63
N ALA A 78 3.62 9.76 5.93
CA ALA A 78 2.43 10.03 6.75
C ALA A 78 1.98 11.51 6.73
N SER A 79 2.78 12.40 6.14
CA SER A 79 2.55 13.85 6.07
C SER A 79 1.88 14.24 4.76
#